data_AF-A0A947JU93-F1
#
_entry.id   AF-A0A947JU93-F1
#
_cell.length_a   1.000
_cell.length_b   1.000
_cell.length_c   1.000
_cell.angle_alpha   90.00
_cell.angle_beta   90.00
_cell.angle_gamma   90.00
#
_symmetry.space_group_name_H-M   'P 1'
#
loop_
_entity.id
_entity.type
_entity.pdbx_description
1 polymer ?
#
loop_
_entity_poly.entity_id
_entity_poly.type
_entity_poly.pdbx_seq_one_letter_code
_entity_poly.pdbx_strand_id
1 'polypeptide(L)'
;MFINQSIQTYSRPMMPSSMRQHLRQKALGVLGPKILWMAVGKVLLFFCPLLLLANFWLSSSAGRIAVALEDAEQGRYLLMDEHIKLRAERARLYSPEYLNKRAASQLALYVPGKEQVTRF
;
A
#
# COMPACT_ATOMS: atom_id res chain seq x y z
N MET A 1 -25.85 -41.48 -106.76
CA MET A 1 -26.74 -41.82 -105.63
C MET A 1 -26.01 -41.46 -104.34
N PHE A 2 -26.60 -40.55 -103.56
CA PHE A 2 -26.35 -40.20 -102.15
C PHE A 2 -25.96 -41.41 -101.27
N ILE A 3 -25.24 -41.36 -100.13
CA ILE A 3 -24.49 -40.37 -99.31
C ILE A 3 -23.41 -41.18 -98.50
N ASN A 4 -22.49 -40.66 -97.65
CA ASN A 4 -22.32 -39.35 -97.00
C ASN A 4 -20.82 -39.04 -96.71
N GLN A 5 -20.54 -37.86 -96.14
CA GLN A 5 -19.31 -37.57 -95.37
C GLN A 5 -19.62 -37.63 -93.87
N SER A 6 -18.81 -38.35 -93.07
CA SER A 6 -18.86 -38.27 -91.59
C SER A 6 -17.62 -37.59 -91.03
N ILE A 7 -17.71 -36.25 -91.01
CA ILE A 7 -16.77 -35.34 -90.35
C ILE A 7 -16.60 -35.74 -88.88
N GLN A 8 -15.43 -36.22 -88.47
CA GLN A 8 -15.08 -36.45 -87.06
C GLN A 8 -14.22 -35.30 -86.51
N THR A 9 -14.83 -34.12 -86.38
CA THR A 9 -14.23 -33.02 -85.65
C THR A 9 -14.30 -33.31 -84.15
N TYR A 10 -13.21 -33.83 -83.57
CA TYR A 10 -13.07 -33.98 -82.12
C TYR A 10 -13.00 -32.61 -81.43
N SER A 11 -14.16 -32.07 -81.05
CA SER A 11 -14.26 -30.88 -80.20
C SER A 11 -13.82 -31.21 -78.78
N ARG A 12 -12.61 -30.79 -78.39
CA ARG A 12 -12.20 -30.82 -76.98
C ARG A 12 -13.05 -29.81 -76.20
N PRO A 13 -13.71 -30.19 -75.08
CA PRO A 13 -14.29 -29.20 -74.18
C PRO A 13 -13.15 -28.46 -73.48
N MET A 14 -12.93 -27.19 -73.86
CA MET A 14 -12.17 -26.25 -73.03
C MET A 14 -12.98 -26.01 -71.75
N MET A 15 -12.59 -26.69 -70.66
CA MET A 15 -13.08 -26.35 -69.33
C MET A 15 -12.64 -24.91 -69.00
N PRO A 16 -13.56 -23.96 -68.72
CA PRO A 16 -13.18 -22.65 -68.22
C PRO A 16 -12.60 -22.83 -66.81
N SER A 17 -11.28 -22.63 -66.66
CA SER A 17 -10.55 -22.77 -65.39
C SER A 17 -10.82 -21.64 -64.38
N SER A 18 -11.86 -20.83 -64.61
CA SER A 18 -12.21 -19.63 -63.87
C SER A 18 -13.14 -19.88 -62.66
N MET A 19 -12.98 -21.02 -61.97
CA MET A 19 -13.69 -21.25 -60.69
C MET A 19 -12.91 -22.11 -59.69
N ARG A 20 -11.58 -21.95 -59.62
CA ARG A 20 -10.84 -22.35 -58.42
C ARG A 20 -11.16 -21.36 -57.30
N GLN A 21 -12.13 -21.76 -56.50
CA GLN A 21 -12.64 -21.03 -55.34
C GLN A 21 -11.50 -20.42 -54.52
N HIS A 22 -11.55 -19.09 -54.31
CA HIS A 22 -10.81 -18.41 -53.26
C HIS A 22 -11.41 -18.73 -51.87
N LEU A 23 -11.60 -20.02 -51.57
CA LEU A 23 -11.74 -20.54 -50.21
C LEU A 23 -10.37 -20.49 -49.54
N ARG A 24 -9.86 -19.26 -49.39
CA ARG A 24 -8.80 -18.90 -48.46
C ARG A 24 -9.40 -19.05 -47.07
N GLN A 25 -9.53 -20.31 -46.63
CA GLN A 25 -9.89 -20.65 -45.27
C GLN A 25 -8.98 -19.81 -44.37
N LYS A 26 -9.57 -18.84 -43.66
CA LYS A 26 -8.84 -18.08 -42.65
C LYS A 26 -8.31 -19.12 -41.69
N ALA A 27 -6.98 -19.24 -41.61
CA ALA A 27 -6.32 -20.19 -40.72
C ALA A 27 -6.63 -19.78 -39.28
N LEU A 28 -7.76 -20.26 -38.78
CA LEU A 28 -8.24 -20.11 -37.41
C LEU A 28 -7.57 -21.18 -36.54
N GLY A 29 -6.25 -21.26 -36.72
CA GLY A 29 -5.36 -22.29 -36.22
C GLY A 29 -3.96 -21.71 -36.19
N VAL A 30 -3.46 -21.47 -34.98
CA VAL A 30 -2.10 -21.02 -34.70
C VAL A 30 -1.76 -19.63 -35.27
N LEU A 31 -2.40 -18.58 -34.72
CA LEU A 31 -1.67 -17.33 -34.52
C LEU A 31 -0.48 -17.66 -33.61
N GLY A 32 0.72 -17.71 -34.20
CA GLY A 32 1.86 -18.40 -33.61
C GLY A 32 2.30 -17.86 -32.23
N PRO A 33 3.09 -18.65 -31.46
CA PRO A 33 3.49 -18.31 -30.11
C PRO A 33 4.13 -16.92 -30.00
N LYS A 34 4.83 -16.46 -31.05
CA LYS A 34 5.40 -15.10 -31.14
C LYS A 34 4.38 -13.97 -30.88
N ILE A 35 3.12 -14.15 -31.28
CA ILE A 35 2.06 -13.14 -31.09
C ILE A 35 1.59 -13.12 -29.63
N LEU A 36 1.46 -14.29 -29.00
CA LEU A 36 1.23 -14.41 -27.56
C LEU A 36 2.38 -13.81 -26.74
N TRP A 37 3.63 -14.13 -27.08
CA TRP A 37 4.82 -13.54 -26.43
C TRP A 37 4.90 -12.02 -26.62
N MET A 38 4.53 -11.48 -27.79
CA MET A 38 4.41 -10.02 -27.98
C MET A 38 3.29 -9.39 -27.16
N ALA A 39 2.15 -10.06 -26.99
CA ALA A 39 1.06 -9.57 -26.15
C ALA A 39 1.47 -9.58 -24.66
N VAL A 40 2.05 -10.67 -24.16
CA VAL A 40 2.59 -10.79 -22.80
C VAL A 40 3.68 -9.74 -22.56
N GLY A 41 4.61 -9.56 -23.50
CA GLY A 41 5.66 -8.55 -23.42
C GLY A 41 5.10 -7.13 -23.32
N LYS A 42 4.05 -6.80 -24.08
CA LYS A 42 3.36 -5.50 -23.98
C LYS A 42 2.67 -5.32 -22.62
N VAL A 43 1.94 -6.32 -22.13
CA VAL A 43 1.29 -6.25 -20.80
C VAL A 43 2.35 -6.07 -19.72
N LEU A 44 3.44 -6.84 -19.76
CA LEU A 44 4.53 -6.75 -18.80
C LEU A 44 5.24 -5.39 -18.84
N LEU A 45 5.43 -4.79 -20.03
CA LEU A 45 6.00 -3.45 -20.20
C LEU A 45 5.18 -2.36 -19.49
N PHE A 46 3.85 -2.50 -19.38
CA PHE A 46 3.00 -1.57 -18.64
C PHE A 46 2.84 -1.95 -17.16
N PHE A 47 2.65 -3.23 -16.85
CA PHE A 47 2.43 -3.69 -15.47
C PHE A 47 3.69 -3.63 -14.59
N CYS A 48 4.87 -3.94 -15.14
CA CYS A 48 6.12 -3.91 -14.38
C CYS A 48 6.45 -2.52 -13.82
N PRO A 49 6.50 -1.42 -14.60
CA PRO A 49 6.73 -0.09 -14.05
C PRO A 49 5.58 0.36 -13.14
N LEU A 50 4.32 -0.03 -13.40
CA LEU A 50 3.19 0.28 -12.51
C LEU A 50 3.35 -0.38 -11.12
N LEU A 51 3.75 -1.64 -11.08
CA LEU A 51 4.07 -2.37 -9.84
C LEU A 51 5.27 -1.78 -9.11
N LEU A 52 6.31 -1.37 -9.84
CA LEU A 52 7.48 -0.69 -9.26
C LEU A 52 7.11 0.69 -8.68
N LEU A 53 6.31 1.48 -9.40
CA LEU A 53 5.77 2.77 -8.93
C LEU A 53 4.92 2.58 -7.67
N ALA A 54 4.03 1.59 -7.65
CA ALA A 54 3.20 1.28 -6.49
C ALA A 54 4.05 0.87 -5.27
N ASN A 55 5.04 0.00 -5.45
CA ASN A 55 5.98 -0.38 -4.38
C ASN A 55 6.83 0.81 -3.90
N PHE A 56 7.31 1.66 -4.80
CA PHE A 56 8.05 2.87 -4.45
C PHE A 56 7.19 3.86 -3.66
N TRP A 57 5.93 4.05 -4.05
CA TRP A 57 4.96 4.86 -3.30
C TRP A 57 4.66 4.28 -1.91
N LEU A 58 4.47 2.95 -1.81
CA LEU A 58 4.26 2.27 -0.53
C LEU A 58 5.49 2.43 0.39
N SER A 59 6.69 2.23 -0.15
CA SER A 59 7.96 2.37 0.58
C SER A 59 8.19 3.82 1.03
N SER A 60 7.95 4.81 0.16
CA SER A 60 8.05 6.23 0.53
C SER A 60 7.02 6.62 1.59
N SER A 61 5.80 6.08 1.51
CA SER A 61 4.75 6.32 2.51
C SER A 61 5.10 5.67 3.86
N ALA A 62 5.61 4.43 3.85
CA ALA A 62 6.09 3.75 5.04
C ALA A 62 7.26 4.51 5.71
N GLY A 63 8.20 5.03 4.92
CA GLY A 63 9.28 5.88 5.43
C GLY A 63 8.78 7.16 6.10
N ARG A 64 7.78 7.84 5.51
CA ARG A 64 7.15 9.03 6.13
C ARG A 64 6.42 8.69 7.44
N ILE A 65 5.76 7.53 7.51
CA ILE A 65 5.09 7.06 8.74
C ILE A 65 6.12 6.72 9.82
N ALA A 66 7.25 6.10 9.46
CA ALA A 66 8.33 5.80 10.40
C ALA A 66 8.92 7.07 11.04
N VAL A 67 9.22 8.10 10.24
CA VAL A 67 9.71 9.40 10.74
C VAL A 67 8.68 10.07 11.65
N ALA A 68 7.41 10.11 11.24
CA ALA A 68 6.35 10.68 12.06
C ALA A 68 6.11 9.92 13.39
N LEU A 69 6.38 8.61 13.41
CA LEU A 69 6.32 7.80 14.63
C LEU A 69 7.51 8.07 15.55
N GLU A 70 8.71 8.25 14.99
CA GLU A 70 9.92 8.60 15.73
C GLU A 70 9.80 9.99 16.38
N ASP A 71 9.31 10.99 15.64
CA ASP A 71 9.00 12.33 16.17
C ASP A 71 7.98 12.27 17.32
N ALA A 72 6.91 11.47 17.15
CA ALA A 72 5.88 11.28 18.17
C ALA A 72 6.41 10.56 19.42
N GLU A 73 7.31 9.58 19.24
CA GLU A 73 7.94 8.84 20.34
C GLU A 73 8.91 9.72 21.14
N GLN A 74 9.71 10.55 20.48
CA GLN A 74 10.54 11.58 21.13
C GLN A 74 9.69 12.53 22.00
N GLY A 75 8.58 13.05 21.44
CA GLY A 75 7.62 13.87 22.21
C GLY A 75 7.06 13.12 23.43
N ARG A 76 6.74 11.83 23.27
CA ARG A 76 6.21 10.99 24.36
C ARG A 76 7.18 10.81 25.53
N TYR A 77 8.49 10.72 25.26
CA TYR A 77 9.50 10.66 26.31
C TYR A 77 9.61 11.97 27.10
N LEU A 78 9.55 13.13 26.43
CA LEU A 78 9.59 14.44 27.08
C LEU A 78 8.41 14.63 28.05
N LEU A 79 7.17 14.34 27.59
CA LEU A 79 5.99 14.42 28.46
C LEU A 79 6.06 13.42 29.64
N MET A 80 6.68 12.26 29.45
CA MET A 80 6.78 11.26 30.52
C MET A 80 7.76 11.68 31.62
N ASP A 81 8.91 12.27 31.26
CA ASP A 81 9.87 12.81 32.22
C ASP A 81 9.30 14.02 32.98
N GLU A 82 8.60 14.93 32.29
CA GLU A 82 7.89 16.05 32.94
C GLU A 82 6.82 15.54 33.92
N HIS A 83 6.02 14.56 33.54
CA HIS A 83 5.00 13.99 34.42
C HIS A 83 5.59 13.26 35.64
N ILE A 84 6.76 12.62 35.51
CA ILE A 84 7.51 12.05 36.64
C ILE A 84 7.98 13.15 37.59
N LYS A 85 8.59 14.23 37.06
CA LYS A 85 9.05 15.39 37.83
C LYS A 85 7.90 16.05 38.60
N LEU A 86 6.80 16.36 37.91
CA LEU A 86 5.60 16.96 38.51
C LEU A 86 4.98 16.04 39.57
N ARG A 87 4.94 14.73 39.36
CA ARG A 87 4.45 13.77 40.36
C ARG A 87 5.34 13.72 41.60
N ALA A 88 6.67 13.74 41.42
CA ALA A 88 7.63 13.76 42.53
C ALA A 88 7.56 15.08 43.32
N GLU A 89 7.47 16.23 42.64
CA GLU A 89 7.28 17.52 43.29
C GLU A 89 5.94 17.60 44.02
N ARG A 90 4.86 17.11 43.42
CA ARG A 90 3.55 17.02 44.08
C ARG A 90 3.62 16.16 45.34
N ALA A 91 4.27 14.99 45.29
CA ALA A 91 4.46 14.16 46.48
C ALA A 91 5.25 14.89 47.59
N ARG A 92 6.28 15.68 47.23
CA ARG A 92 7.04 16.51 48.17
C ARG A 92 6.17 17.61 48.80
N LEU A 93 5.43 18.38 47.98
CA LEU A 93 4.62 19.51 48.41
C LEU A 93 3.37 19.11 49.22
N TYR A 94 2.78 17.96 48.91
CA TYR A 94 1.61 17.42 49.63
C TYR A 94 1.99 16.46 50.77
N SER A 95 3.29 16.32 51.09
CA SER A 95 3.69 15.57 52.28
C SER A 95 3.13 16.24 53.55
N PRO A 96 2.63 15.47 54.53
CA PRO A 96 1.94 16.04 55.69
C PRO A 96 2.86 16.94 56.53
N GLU A 97 4.15 16.62 56.60
CA GLU A 97 5.16 17.45 57.26
C GLU A 97 5.33 18.81 56.57
N TYR A 98 5.40 18.84 55.24
CA TYR A 98 5.54 20.08 54.49
C TYR A 98 4.26 20.92 54.56
N LEU A 99 3.08 20.30 54.46
CA LEU A 99 1.79 20.96 54.64
C LEU A 99 1.66 21.56 56.04
N ASN A 100 1.97 20.80 57.10
CA ASN A 100 1.93 21.29 58.48
C ASN A 100 2.93 22.43 58.71
N LYS A 101 4.15 22.34 58.19
CA LYS A 101 5.16 23.41 58.28
C LYS A 101 4.73 24.67 57.53
N ARG A 102 4.15 24.53 56.34
CA ARG A 102 3.62 25.65 55.53
C ARG A 102 2.43 26.31 56.23
N ALA A 103 1.48 25.51 56.73
CA ALA A 103 0.32 25.99 57.49
C ALA A 103 0.73 26.71 58.78
N ALA A 104 1.64 26.13 59.57
CA ALA A 104 2.22 26.76 60.75
C ALA A 104 2.85 28.13 60.42
N SER A 105 3.59 28.22 59.31
CA SER A 105 4.24 29.48 58.89
C SER A 105 3.26 30.56 58.42
N GLN A 106 2.11 30.19 57.83
CA GLN A 106 1.12 31.16 57.31
C GLN A 106 0.06 31.56 58.35
N LEU A 107 -0.33 30.64 59.22
CA LEU A 107 -1.37 30.84 60.24
C LEU A 107 -0.78 31.21 61.61
N ALA A 108 0.54 31.34 61.72
CA ALA A 108 1.29 31.46 62.98
C ALA A 108 0.94 30.37 64.01
N LEU A 109 0.44 29.21 63.54
CA LEU A 109 -0.01 28.11 64.38
C LEU A 109 1.19 27.31 64.90
N TYR A 110 1.55 27.56 66.16
CA TYR A 110 2.45 26.69 66.91
C TYR A 110 1.75 25.37 67.24
N VAL A 111 2.26 24.26 66.70
CA VAL A 111 1.79 22.92 67.06
C VAL A 111 2.53 22.48 68.33
N PRO A 112 1.86 22.37 69.49
CA PRO A 112 2.53 21.97 70.72
C PRO A 112 3.05 20.53 70.63
N GLY A 113 4.21 20.28 71.24
CA GLY A 113 4.77 18.94 71.34
C GLY A 113 3.87 18.00 72.14
N LYS A 114 4.04 16.67 71.96
CA LYS A 114 3.19 15.65 72.62
C LYS A 114 3.18 15.74 74.16
N GLU A 115 4.17 16.39 74.76
CA GLU A 115 4.29 16.59 76.21
C GLU A 115 3.78 17.97 76.69
N GLN A 116 3.41 18.88 75.79
CA GLN A 116 2.93 20.24 76.13
C GLN A 116 1.41 20.34 76.34
N VAL A 117 0.66 19.25 76.21
CA VAL A 117 -0.81 19.25 76.40
C VAL A 117 -1.18 18.36 77.58
N THR A 118 -1.11 18.91 78.79
CA THR A 118 -1.76 18.32 79.96
C THR A 118 -3.27 18.39 79.79
N ARG A 119 -3.92 17.24 79.56
CA ARG A 119 -5.37 17.11 79.72
C ARG A 119 -5.66 16.99 81.21
N PHE A 120 -6.45 17.93 81.71
CA PHE A 120 -7.14 17.83 83.00
C PHE A 120 -8.37 16.94 82.87
#